data_AF-A0A9P5WA18-F1
#
_entry.id   AF-A0A9P5WA18-F1
#
_cell.length_a   1.000
_cell.length_b   1.000
_cell.length_c   1.000
_cell.angle_alpha   90.00
_cell.angle_beta   90.00
_cell.angle_gamma   90.00
#
_symmetry.space_group_name_H-M   'P 1'
#
loop_
_entity.id
_entity.type
_entity.pdbx_description
1 polymer ?
#
loop_
_entity_poly.entity_id
_entity_poly.type
_entity_poly.pdbx_seq_one_letter_code
_entity_poly.pdbx_strand_id
1 'polypeptide(L)'
;MILNAQIAAVNRIYERNKIVSNKKTHGGRHAGSLQAQAQGASYGDISAAGRWSSKQGAMEISYLSNLPFGAAVVMAQYKEQGSCLARDRVSPPVELQRAIFPWIEDIYGPPESDSGQEWRKQCEVAMSGADENEPEPLGAKKDDVERAQTPKEQQWGRQRRQQGPKAAPSASEPTESVGDEEPGSSSLVADTTTPDTYDAKAIYKRAFLKLLVRCRRIILQDAAVLMHYKLGNYLLEDEVFQSQLFENFAKQVIEAQEKPQDDRLQQCEAAMPIVASEIRSSRESVADALCSMRTLLEESAKRQEESMKRQEEILKKQGEQSEKNLKDLGNVLLQGICAALGTQPASQ
;
A
#
# COMPACT_ATOMS: atom_id res chain seq x y z
N MET A 1 -29.43 36.45 -7.38
CA MET A 1 -30.70 35.71 -7.24
C MET A 1 -30.55 34.45 -6.37
N ILE A 2 -29.48 33.64 -6.55
CA ILE A 2 -29.23 32.39 -5.77
C ILE A 2 -29.11 32.61 -4.25
N LEU A 3 -28.44 33.70 -3.82
CA LEU A 3 -28.23 33.98 -2.39
C LEU A 3 -29.55 34.19 -1.62
N ASN A 4 -30.55 34.85 -2.23
CA ASN A 4 -31.83 35.13 -1.56
C ASN A 4 -32.65 33.86 -1.37
N ALA A 5 -32.62 32.94 -2.33
CA ALA A 5 -33.28 31.64 -2.21
C ALA A 5 -32.65 30.78 -1.12
N GLN A 6 -31.31 30.76 -1.04
CA GLN A 6 -30.58 30.05 0.02
C GLN A 6 -30.92 30.62 1.41
N ILE A 7 -30.89 31.95 1.56
CA ILE A 7 -31.23 32.61 2.83
C ILE A 7 -32.68 32.30 3.24
N ALA A 8 -33.62 32.35 2.29
CA ALA A 8 -35.01 32.00 2.57
C ALA A 8 -35.16 30.54 3.02
N ALA A 9 -34.46 29.59 2.38
CA ALA A 9 -34.45 28.19 2.79
C ALA A 9 -33.87 28.00 4.20
N VAL A 10 -32.73 28.64 4.51
CA VAL A 10 -32.11 28.61 5.84
C VAL A 10 -33.04 29.19 6.90
N ASN A 11 -33.68 30.32 6.62
CA ASN A 11 -34.65 30.94 7.53
C ASN A 11 -35.80 29.99 7.86
N ARG A 12 -36.42 29.37 6.84
CA ARG A 12 -37.50 28.40 7.05
C ARG A 12 -37.09 27.22 7.91
N ILE A 13 -35.88 26.69 7.72
CA ILE A 13 -35.36 25.57 8.52
C ILE A 13 -35.14 26.02 9.97
N TYR A 14 -34.55 27.20 10.19
CA TYR A 14 -34.29 27.71 11.54
C TYR A 14 -35.59 27.97 12.30
N GLU A 15 -36.58 28.57 11.63
CA GLU A 15 -37.91 28.83 12.21
C GLU A 15 -38.64 27.54 12.55
N ARG A 16 -38.67 26.57 11.61
CA ARG A 16 -39.29 25.26 11.83
C ARG A 16 -38.69 24.51 13.01
N ASN A 17 -37.38 24.64 13.22
CA ASN A 17 -36.66 23.98 14.32
C ASN A 17 -36.49 24.87 15.56
N LYS A 18 -37.10 26.06 15.59
CA LYS A 18 -37.03 27.02 16.70
C LYS A 18 -35.59 27.42 17.08
N ILE A 19 -34.69 27.50 16.10
CA ILE A 19 -33.30 27.92 16.27
C ILE A 19 -33.21 29.44 16.11
N VAL A 20 -32.81 30.13 17.18
CA VAL A 20 -32.61 31.59 17.19
C VAL A 20 -31.14 31.90 16.89
N SER A 21 -30.88 32.64 15.81
CA SER A 21 -29.53 33.11 15.48
C SER A 21 -29.57 34.41 14.68
N ASN A 22 -28.67 35.33 15.04
CA ASN A 22 -28.48 36.59 14.33
C ASN A 22 -27.57 36.45 13.09
N LYS A 23 -26.87 35.31 12.96
CA LYS A 23 -25.91 35.04 11.87
C LYS A 23 -26.15 33.68 11.24
N LYS A 24 -27.37 33.45 10.76
CA LYS A 24 -27.86 32.13 10.28
C LYS A 24 -26.99 31.53 9.16
N THR A 25 -26.48 32.34 8.24
CA THR A 25 -25.60 31.88 7.14
C THR A 25 -24.18 31.50 7.59
N HIS A 26 -23.73 31.98 8.75
CA HIS A 26 -22.42 31.65 9.33
C HIS A 26 -22.48 30.62 10.45
N GLY A 27 -23.69 30.25 10.92
CA GLY A 27 -23.89 29.33 12.03
C GLY A 27 -23.18 28.00 11.84
N GLY A 28 -23.25 27.42 10.63
CA GLY A 28 -22.58 26.15 10.31
C GLY A 28 -21.05 26.23 10.36
N ARG A 29 -20.45 27.36 9.97
CA ARG A 29 -18.99 27.54 10.04
C ARG A 29 -18.53 27.63 11.50
N HIS A 30 -19.22 28.42 12.30
CA HIS A 30 -18.89 28.56 13.71
C HIS A 30 -19.06 27.24 14.47
N ALA A 31 -20.19 26.56 14.27
CA ALA A 31 -20.46 25.27 14.90
C ALA A 31 -19.45 24.20 14.46
N GLY A 32 -19.12 24.13 13.15
CA GLY A 32 -18.14 23.18 12.63
C GLY A 32 -16.75 23.37 13.23
N SER A 33 -16.25 24.61 13.33
CA SER A 33 -14.95 24.88 13.94
C SER A 33 -14.93 24.58 15.44
N LEU A 34 -16.01 24.88 16.18
CA LEU A 34 -16.14 24.53 17.58
C LEU A 34 -16.17 23.01 17.79
N GLN A 35 -16.93 22.30 16.96
CA GLN A 35 -16.99 20.84 17.01
C GLN A 35 -15.63 20.21 16.71
N ALA A 36 -14.93 20.69 15.68
CA ALA A 36 -13.59 20.21 15.34
C ALA A 36 -12.60 20.44 16.50
N GLN A 37 -12.64 21.62 17.13
CA GLN A 37 -11.82 21.92 18.30
C GLN A 37 -12.16 21.01 19.48
N ALA A 38 -13.45 20.83 19.78
CA ALA A 38 -13.91 19.97 20.88
C ALA A 38 -13.51 18.51 20.69
N GLN A 39 -13.34 18.06 19.44
CA GLN A 39 -12.91 16.72 19.09
C GLN A 39 -11.40 16.60 18.85
N GLY A 40 -10.62 17.64 19.16
CA GLY A 40 -9.15 17.55 19.18
C GLY A 40 -8.45 17.87 17.86
N ALA A 41 -9.15 18.34 16.81
CA ALA A 41 -8.48 18.74 15.57
C ALA A 41 -7.49 19.89 15.81
N SER A 42 -6.37 19.84 15.09
CA SER A 42 -5.32 20.84 15.20
C SER A 42 -5.81 22.22 14.73
N TYR A 43 -5.26 23.28 15.31
CA TYR A 43 -5.54 24.65 14.86
C TYR A 43 -5.21 24.83 13.36
N GLY A 44 -4.12 24.20 12.89
CA GLY A 44 -3.73 24.21 11.48
C GLY A 44 -4.81 23.62 10.57
N ASP A 45 -5.38 22.47 10.94
CA ASP A 45 -6.44 21.81 10.19
C ASP A 45 -7.74 22.63 10.20
N ILE A 46 -8.13 23.19 11.35
CA ILE A 46 -9.33 24.02 11.48
C ILE A 46 -9.18 25.30 10.64
N SER A 47 -8.00 25.93 10.69
CA SER A 47 -7.68 27.13 9.91
C SER A 47 -7.66 26.83 8.40
N ALA A 48 -7.09 25.69 8.00
CA ALA A 48 -7.10 25.23 6.61
C ALA A 48 -8.53 24.93 6.11
N ALA A 49 -9.37 24.28 6.93
CA ALA A 49 -10.78 24.04 6.62
C ALA A 49 -11.59 25.33 6.48
N GLY A 50 -11.35 26.30 7.35
CA GLY A 50 -11.98 27.62 7.30
C GLY A 50 -11.43 28.55 6.21
N ARG A 51 -10.32 28.17 5.57
CA ARG A 51 -9.52 29.03 4.67
C ARG A 51 -9.15 30.37 5.32
N TRP A 52 -8.78 30.35 6.60
CA TRP A 52 -8.41 31.55 7.36
C TRP A 52 -6.93 31.92 7.25
N SER A 53 -6.15 31.14 6.50
CA SER A 53 -4.79 31.50 6.12
C SER A 53 -4.82 32.70 5.17
N SER A 54 -4.34 33.85 5.67
CA SER A 54 -4.26 35.12 4.93
C SER A 54 -3.08 35.20 3.95
N LYS A 55 -2.23 34.16 3.89
CA LYS A 55 -1.08 34.06 2.99
C LYS A 55 -0.95 32.63 2.48
N GLN A 56 -1.91 32.18 1.69
CA GLN A 56 -1.71 30.95 0.91
C GLN A 56 -0.72 31.26 -0.20
N GLY A 57 0.51 30.75 -0.08
CA GLY A 57 1.53 30.90 -1.11
C GLY A 57 1.14 30.12 -2.37
N ALA A 58 1.75 30.43 -3.52
CA ALA A 58 1.57 29.66 -4.76
C ALA A 58 1.85 28.15 -4.55
N MET A 59 2.74 27.82 -3.61
CA MET A 59 3.00 26.44 -3.16
C MET A 59 1.76 25.76 -2.56
N GLU A 60 1.03 26.43 -1.68
CA GLU A 60 -0.15 25.87 -1.01
C GLU A 60 -1.40 25.83 -1.90
N ILE A 61 -1.45 26.70 -2.91
CA ILE A 61 -2.56 26.76 -3.87
C ILE A 61 -2.37 25.73 -4.99
N SER A 62 -1.13 25.57 -5.48
CA SER A 62 -0.86 24.82 -6.71
C SER A 62 -0.20 23.46 -6.50
N TYR A 63 0.46 23.23 -5.35
CA TYR A 63 1.30 22.04 -5.16
C TYR A 63 0.97 21.22 -3.92
N LEU A 64 0.40 21.82 -2.87
CA LEU A 64 0.00 21.10 -1.67
C LEU A 64 -1.50 20.85 -1.69
N SER A 65 -1.91 19.57 -1.73
CA SER A 65 -3.26 19.17 -1.41
C SER A 65 -3.46 19.27 0.11
N ASN A 66 -3.57 20.49 0.64
CA ASN A 66 -3.85 20.73 2.06
C ASN A 66 -5.33 20.45 2.35
N LEU A 67 -5.78 19.22 2.08
CA LEU A 67 -7.07 18.76 2.56
C LEU A 67 -6.94 18.61 4.08
N PRO A 68 -7.71 19.34 4.89
CA PRO A 68 -7.61 19.34 6.34
C PRO A 68 -8.24 18.06 6.89
N PHE A 69 -7.57 16.92 6.65
CA PHE A 69 -8.12 15.59 6.88
C PHE A 69 -8.51 15.40 8.34
N GLY A 70 -7.67 15.85 9.27
CA GLY A 70 -7.97 15.81 10.70
C GLY A 70 -9.28 16.50 11.03
N ALA A 71 -9.47 17.74 10.57
CA ALA A 71 -10.72 18.47 10.77
C ALA A 71 -11.91 17.81 10.05
N ALA A 72 -11.73 17.30 8.83
CA ALA A 72 -12.80 16.67 8.07
C ALA A 72 -13.34 15.39 8.74
N VAL A 73 -12.44 14.53 9.22
CA VAL A 73 -12.77 13.27 9.91
C VAL A 73 -13.57 13.53 11.19
N VAL A 74 -13.08 14.44 12.05
CA VAL A 74 -13.78 14.74 13.32
C VAL A 74 -15.08 15.51 13.09
N MET A 75 -15.15 16.41 12.10
CA MET A 75 -16.41 17.08 11.77
C MET A 75 -17.47 16.10 11.26
N ALA A 76 -17.03 15.05 10.55
CA ALA A 76 -17.88 13.93 10.15
C ALA A 76 -18.16 12.93 11.30
N GLN A 77 -17.71 13.23 12.52
CA GLN A 77 -17.93 12.45 13.76
C GLN A 77 -17.29 11.06 13.75
N TYR A 78 -16.27 10.87 12.92
CA TYR A 78 -15.43 9.68 12.98
C TYR A 78 -14.41 9.83 14.12
N LYS A 79 -14.15 8.74 14.85
CA LYS A 79 -13.08 8.70 15.86
C LYS A 79 -11.73 8.64 15.13
N GLU A 80 -10.67 9.20 15.73
CA GLU A 80 -9.32 9.35 15.15
C GLU A 80 -8.68 8.05 14.63
N GLN A 81 -9.26 6.88 14.90
CA GLN A 81 -8.82 5.61 14.35
C GLN A 81 -9.99 4.84 13.70
N GLY A 82 -9.93 4.72 12.37
CA GLY A 82 -10.49 3.57 11.64
C GLY A 82 -11.98 3.28 11.77
N SER A 83 -12.85 4.28 11.95
CA SER A 83 -14.29 4.02 12.00
C SER A 83 -14.83 3.75 10.59
N CYS A 84 -14.94 2.47 10.22
CA CYS A 84 -15.75 2.05 9.09
C CYS A 84 -17.23 2.17 9.45
N LEU A 85 -18.07 2.56 8.49
CA LEU A 85 -19.51 2.48 8.68
C LEU A 85 -19.91 1.00 8.72
N ALA A 86 -20.76 0.59 9.66
CA ALA A 86 -21.16 -0.82 9.80
C ALA A 86 -21.77 -1.39 8.49
N ARG A 87 -22.50 -0.54 7.75
CA ARG A 87 -23.08 -0.87 6.43
C ARG A 87 -22.06 -1.08 5.31
N ASP A 88 -20.81 -0.64 5.50
CA ASP A 88 -19.72 -0.82 4.53
C ASP A 88 -19.21 -2.27 4.44
N ARG A 89 -19.75 -3.17 5.26
CA ARG A 89 -19.48 -4.62 5.19
C ARG A 89 -20.31 -5.35 4.14
N VAL A 90 -21.41 -4.73 3.73
CA VAL A 90 -22.31 -5.31 2.74
C VAL A 90 -22.01 -4.66 1.40
N SER A 91 -21.55 -5.47 0.46
CA SER A 91 -21.33 -5.05 -0.93
C SER A 91 -22.62 -5.21 -1.72
N PRO A 92 -23.16 -4.14 -2.35
CA PRO A 92 -24.36 -4.27 -3.15
C PRO A 92 -24.12 -5.15 -4.38
N PRO A 93 -25.10 -5.97 -4.80
CA PRO A 93 -25.01 -6.73 -6.04
C PRO A 93 -24.72 -5.85 -7.25
N VAL A 94 -23.85 -6.30 -8.17
CA VAL A 94 -23.43 -5.51 -9.35
C VAL A 94 -24.62 -5.09 -10.21
N GLU A 95 -25.61 -5.97 -10.36
CA GLU A 95 -26.85 -5.68 -11.09
C GLU A 95 -27.60 -4.48 -10.50
N LEU A 96 -27.68 -4.43 -9.17
CA LEU A 96 -28.33 -3.35 -8.43
C LEU A 96 -27.52 -2.05 -8.52
N GLN A 97 -26.18 -2.14 -8.47
CA GLN A 97 -25.31 -0.99 -8.68
C GLN A 97 -25.50 -0.39 -10.09
N ARG A 98 -25.54 -1.24 -11.12
CA ARG A 98 -25.74 -0.83 -12.52
C ARG A 98 -27.12 -0.19 -12.77
N ALA A 99 -28.12 -0.51 -11.96
CA ALA A 99 -29.43 0.13 -12.04
C ALA A 99 -29.41 1.61 -11.64
N ILE A 100 -28.44 2.04 -10.82
CA ILE A 100 -28.26 3.45 -10.44
C ILE A 100 -27.34 4.13 -11.45
N PHE A 101 -27.85 5.14 -12.17
CA PHE A 101 -27.13 5.79 -13.29
C PHE A 101 -26.73 4.79 -14.41
N PRO A 102 -27.69 4.12 -15.06
CA PRO A 102 -27.41 3.01 -15.99
C PRO A 102 -26.63 3.40 -17.24
N TRP A 103 -26.58 4.69 -17.57
CA TRP A 103 -25.91 5.23 -18.76
C TRP A 103 -24.38 5.34 -18.62
N ILE A 104 -23.81 5.13 -17.44
CA ILE A 104 -22.38 5.42 -17.19
C ILE A 104 -21.45 4.50 -17.99
N GLU A 105 -21.79 3.21 -18.08
CA GLU A 105 -20.98 2.19 -18.73
C GLU A 105 -20.82 2.39 -20.23
N ASP A 106 -21.77 3.09 -20.86
CA ASP A 106 -21.84 3.27 -22.33
C ASP A 106 -21.21 4.57 -22.82
N ILE A 107 -20.71 5.42 -21.90
CA ILE A 107 -20.21 6.77 -22.23
C ILE A 107 -18.99 6.74 -23.17
N TYR A 108 -18.16 5.71 -23.06
CA TYR A 108 -16.91 5.59 -23.83
C TYR A 108 -17.02 4.66 -25.04
N GLY A 109 -18.24 4.26 -25.40
CA GLY A 109 -18.53 3.41 -26.54
C GLY A 109 -19.31 2.15 -26.16
N PRO A 110 -19.73 1.39 -27.17
CA PRO A 110 -20.43 0.13 -26.97
C PRO A 110 -19.51 -0.92 -26.32
N PRO A 111 -20.07 -1.97 -25.67
CA PRO A 111 -19.28 -2.97 -24.94
C PRO A 111 -18.28 -3.75 -25.82
N GLU A 112 -18.45 -3.73 -27.14
CA GLU A 112 -17.53 -4.37 -28.08
C GLU A 112 -16.30 -3.51 -28.43
N SER A 113 -16.28 -2.21 -28.09
CA SER A 113 -15.12 -1.36 -28.37
C SER A 113 -14.05 -1.48 -27.29
N ASP A 114 -12.77 -1.41 -27.66
CA ASP A 114 -11.64 -1.46 -26.71
C ASP A 114 -11.77 -0.38 -25.60
N SER A 115 -12.22 0.81 -25.99
CA SER A 115 -12.47 1.93 -25.06
C SER A 115 -13.63 1.65 -24.10
N GLY A 116 -14.69 0.99 -24.56
CA GLY A 116 -15.85 0.62 -23.76
C GLY A 116 -15.53 -0.52 -22.78
N GLN A 117 -14.78 -1.52 -23.23
CA GLN A 117 -14.32 -2.64 -22.40
C GLN A 117 -13.42 -2.16 -21.26
N GLU A 118 -12.42 -1.35 -21.57
CA GLU A 118 -11.51 -0.80 -20.55
C GLU A 118 -12.28 0.09 -19.55
N TRP A 119 -13.22 0.89 -20.01
CA TRP A 119 -14.05 1.71 -19.12
C TRP A 119 -14.96 0.86 -18.21
N ARG A 120 -15.59 -0.18 -18.74
CA ARG A 120 -16.43 -1.09 -17.96
C ARG A 120 -15.64 -1.83 -16.89
N LYS A 121 -14.42 -2.26 -17.21
CA LYS A 121 -13.49 -2.84 -16.22
C LYS A 121 -13.18 -1.85 -15.10
N GLN A 122 -12.96 -0.58 -15.41
CA GLN A 122 -12.74 0.44 -14.39
C GLN A 122 -14.00 0.71 -13.55
N CYS A 123 -15.18 0.65 -14.15
CA CYS A 123 -16.43 0.71 -13.39
C CYS A 123 -16.56 -0.48 -12.43
N GLU A 124 -16.22 -1.69 -12.88
CA GLU A 124 -16.25 -2.90 -12.03
C GLU A 124 -15.27 -2.80 -10.86
N VAL A 125 -14.04 -2.32 -11.09
CA VAL A 125 -13.06 -2.06 -10.03
C VAL A 125 -13.58 -0.99 -9.06
N ALA A 126 -14.20 0.08 -9.55
CA ALA A 126 -14.77 1.11 -8.69
C ALA A 126 -15.98 0.58 -7.87
N MET A 127 -16.78 -0.33 -8.43
CA MET A 127 -17.92 -0.97 -7.75
C MET A 127 -17.49 -2.03 -6.73
N SER A 128 -16.32 -2.65 -6.89
CA SER A 128 -15.80 -3.64 -5.93
C SER A 128 -15.28 -2.99 -4.64
N GLY A 129 -15.10 -1.66 -4.63
CA GLY A 129 -14.58 -0.93 -3.47
C GLY A 129 -13.06 -1.06 -3.29
N ALA A 130 -12.35 -1.59 -4.29
CA ALA A 130 -10.89 -1.60 -4.29
C ALA A 130 -10.35 -0.15 -4.32
N ASP A 131 -9.44 0.20 -3.41
CA ASP A 131 -8.70 1.44 -3.51
C ASP A 131 -7.69 1.31 -4.65
N GLU A 132 -7.83 2.16 -5.67
CA GLU A 132 -6.90 2.21 -6.81
C GLU A 132 -5.46 2.58 -6.37
N ASN A 133 -5.30 3.09 -5.14
CA ASN A 133 -4.01 3.44 -4.54
C ASN A 133 -3.49 2.42 -3.53
N GLU A 134 -4.25 1.36 -3.22
CA GLU A 134 -3.69 0.26 -2.43
C GLU A 134 -2.73 -0.55 -3.32
N PRO A 135 -1.49 -0.78 -2.89
CA PRO A 135 -0.59 -1.63 -3.65
C PRO A 135 -1.19 -3.02 -3.73
N GLU A 136 -1.31 -3.55 -4.95
CA GLU A 136 -1.64 -4.96 -5.20
C GLU A 136 -0.83 -5.83 -4.23
N PRO A 137 -1.48 -6.75 -3.48
CA PRO A 137 -0.77 -7.59 -2.53
C PRO A 137 0.38 -8.30 -3.26
N LEU A 138 1.60 -8.10 -2.74
CA LEU A 138 2.82 -8.74 -3.22
C LEU A 138 2.63 -10.26 -3.16
N GLY A 139 2.17 -10.87 -4.26
CA GLY A 139 1.91 -12.31 -4.24
C GLY A 139 1.11 -12.90 -5.39
N ALA A 140 0.69 -12.15 -6.41
CA ALA A 140 -0.04 -12.77 -7.52
C ALA A 140 0.25 -12.11 -8.88
N LYS A 141 1.43 -12.40 -9.45
CA LYS A 141 1.56 -12.73 -10.88
C LYS A 141 2.96 -13.28 -11.21
N LYS A 142 2.92 -14.58 -11.54
CA LYS A 142 3.60 -15.31 -12.63
C LYS A 142 5.07 -15.01 -12.89
N ASP A 143 5.85 -16.06 -12.63
CA ASP A 143 7.10 -16.38 -13.28
C ASP A 143 7.03 -16.13 -14.80
N ASP A 144 8.19 -15.75 -15.33
CA ASP A 144 8.60 -15.66 -16.74
C ASP A 144 8.06 -14.49 -17.58
N VAL A 145 8.83 -13.39 -17.64
CA VAL A 145 9.30 -12.80 -18.92
C VAL A 145 10.70 -12.22 -18.75
N GLU A 146 11.57 -12.63 -19.66
CA GLU A 146 12.98 -12.28 -19.82
C GLU A 146 13.30 -10.77 -19.82
N ARG A 147 14.38 -10.48 -19.10
CA ARG A 147 15.45 -9.52 -19.41
C ARG A 147 15.38 -8.88 -20.82
N ALA A 148 14.95 -7.63 -20.88
CA ALA A 148 15.36 -6.67 -21.90
C ALA A 148 15.71 -5.33 -21.24
N GLN A 149 17.00 -5.15 -20.93
CA GLN A 149 17.54 -3.85 -20.54
C GLN A 149 17.59 -2.95 -21.78
N THR A 150 16.74 -1.92 -21.83
CA THR A 150 16.78 -0.91 -22.89
C THR A 150 17.94 0.10 -22.66
N PRO A 151 18.82 0.37 -23.66
CA PRO A 151 20.03 1.21 -23.49
C PRO A 151 19.86 2.73 -23.28
N LYS A 152 18.66 3.26 -23.00
CA LYS A 152 18.44 4.73 -22.98
C LYS A 152 18.92 5.46 -21.71
N GLU A 153 19.10 4.76 -20.59
CA GLU A 153 19.51 5.39 -19.32
C GLU A 153 21.01 5.70 -19.24
N GLN A 154 21.86 5.05 -20.04
CA GLN A 154 23.30 5.33 -20.05
C GLN A 154 23.68 6.60 -20.84
N GLN A 155 22.78 7.11 -21.68
CA GLN A 155 23.06 8.26 -22.54
C GLN A 155 22.83 9.61 -21.80
N TRP A 156 21.83 9.68 -20.93
CA TRP A 156 21.52 10.90 -20.17
C TRP A 156 22.56 11.22 -19.08
N GLY A 157 23.20 10.19 -18.52
CA GLY A 157 24.24 10.32 -17.48
C GLY A 157 25.58 10.89 -17.97
N ARG A 158 25.90 10.78 -19.27
CA ARG A 158 27.16 11.30 -19.83
C ARG A 158 27.11 12.77 -20.25
N GLN A 159 25.95 13.27 -20.69
CA GLN A 159 25.83 14.66 -21.15
C GLN A 159 25.81 15.68 -20.01
N ARG A 160 25.38 15.29 -18.80
CA ARG A 160 25.36 16.19 -17.62
C ARG A 160 26.71 16.38 -16.94
N ARG A 161 27.74 15.61 -17.27
CA ARG A 161 29.11 15.75 -16.72
C ARG A 161 30.01 16.69 -17.54
N GLN A 162 29.56 17.20 -18.70
CA GLN A 162 30.37 18.08 -19.56
C GLN A 162 29.96 19.55 -19.54
N GLN A 163 28.96 19.95 -18.75
CA GLN A 163 28.59 21.35 -18.60
C GLN A 163 28.80 21.79 -17.15
N GLY A 164 29.97 22.38 -16.89
CA GLY A 164 30.27 23.07 -15.65
C GLY A 164 29.42 24.35 -15.47
N PRO A 165 29.35 24.91 -14.26
CA PRO A 165 28.40 25.95 -13.91
C PRO A 165 28.77 27.28 -14.58
N LYS A 166 27.87 27.83 -15.42
CA LYS A 166 27.97 29.21 -15.89
C LYS A 166 27.19 30.13 -14.94
N ALA A 167 27.89 31.18 -14.52
CA ALA A 167 27.43 32.23 -13.61
C ALA A 167 26.19 32.98 -14.13
N ALA A 168 25.35 33.41 -13.19
CA ALA A 168 24.20 34.29 -13.43
C ALA A 168 24.66 35.71 -13.78
N PRO A 169 23.97 36.41 -14.70
CA PRO A 169 23.98 37.85 -14.76
C PRO A 169 22.67 38.47 -14.28
N SER A 170 22.85 39.70 -13.81
CA SER A 170 21.97 40.59 -13.07
C SER A 170 20.78 41.16 -13.87
N ALA A 171 19.85 41.70 -13.09
CA ALA A 171 18.68 42.48 -13.46
C ALA A 171 18.97 43.67 -14.39
N SER A 172 18.03 43.88 -15.33
CA SER A 172 17.62 45.20 -15.85
C SER A 172 16.30 45.04 -16.62
N GLU A 173 15.29 45.84 -16.28
CA GLU A 173 14.13 46.17 -17.14
C GLU A 173 14.60 46.79 -18.46
N PRO A 174 13.82 46.76 -19.56
CA PRO A 174 13.01 47.96 -19.88
C PRO A 174 11.74 47.76 -20.74
N THR A 175 10.77 48.67 -20.52
CA THR A 175 9.91 49.44 -21.44
C THR A 175 9.18 48.86 -22.68
N GLU A 176 7.95 49.37 -22.83
CA GLU A 176 6.98 49.36 -23.94
C GLU A 176 7.54 49.57 -25.37
N SER A 177 6.93 48.91 -26.36
CA SER A 177 6.43 49.58 -27.57
C SER A 177 5.46 48.71 -28.39
N VAL A 178 4.57 49.42 -29.07
CA VAL A 178 3.45 49.04 -29.94
C VAL A 178 3.91 48.63 -31.34
N GLY A 179 3.17 47.73 -32.00
CA GLY A 179 3.26 47.53 -33.45
C GLY A 179 2.45 46.34 -33.97
N ASP A 180 1.29 46.63 -34.56
CA ASP A 180 0.50 45.73 -35.40
C ASP A 180 1.27 45.30 -36.67
N GLU A 181 1.04 44.07 -37.15
CA GLU A 181 0.82 43.69 -38.56
C GLU A 181 0.93 42.15 -38.78
N GLU A 182 -0.21 41.51 -39.03
CA GLU A 182 -0.35 40.35 -39.95
C GLU A 182 -0.40 40.92 -41.39
N PRO A 183 0.00 40.22 -42.48
CA PRO A 183 -0.50 38.86 -42.78
C PRO A 183 0.41 37.92 -43.62
N GLY A 184 0.02 36.64 -43.71
CA GLY A 184 0.12 35.89 -44.97
C GLY A 184 0.79 34.51 -44.96
N SER A 185 -0.05 33.47 -44.93
CA SER A 185 -0.05 32.33 -45.87
C SER A 185 1.31 31.72 -46.28
N SER A 186 1.66 30.57 -45.72
CA SER A 186 2.30 29.50 -46.50
C SER A 186 2.01 28.11 -45.92
N SER A 187 1.46 27.26 -46.77
CA SER A 187 1.15 25.86 -46.54
C SER A 187 2.45 25.05 -46.42
N LEU A 188 2.63 24.33 -45.32
CA LEU A 188 3.44 23.11 -45.30
C LEU A 188 2.80 22.06 -44.38
N VAL A 189 2.49 20.93 -45.01
CA VAL A 189 2.01 19.68 -44.45
C VAL A 189 3.06 19.20 -43.44
N ALA A 190 2.72 19.22 -42.15
CA ALA A 190 3.52 18.61 -41.11
C ALA A 190 2.63 17.67 -40.32
N ASP A 191 2.64 16.41 -40.76
CA ASP A 191 2.27 15.26 -39.95
C ASP A 191 3.14 15.28 -38.69
N THR A 192 2.59 15.90 -37.65
CA THR A 192 3.17 15.92 -36.32
C THR A 192 2.13 15.28 -35.43
N THR A 193 2.31 13.98 -35.22
CA THR A 193 1.80 13.29 -34.03
C THR A 193 2.46 13.99 -32.84
N THR A 194 1.86 15.11 -32.41
CA THR A 194 2.16 15.74 -31.14
C THR A 194 1.77 14.72 -30.06
N PRO A 195 2.66 14.39 -29.12
CA PRO A 195 2.30 13.54 -27.99
C PRO A 195 1.10 14.18 -27.30
N ASP A 196 0.05 13.39 -27.11
CA ASP A 196 -1.25 13.75 -26.52
C ASP A 196 -1.19 15.01 -25.67
N THR A 197 -1.82 16.07 -26.19
CA THR A 197 -2.13 17.24 -25.39
C THR A 197 -2.94 16.76 -24.19
N TYR A 198 -2.45 17.06 -22.98
CA TYR A 198 -3.10 16.71 -21.72
C TYR A 198 -4.53 17.27 -21.69
N ASP A 199 -5.53 16.49 -22.10
CA ASP A 199 -6.93 16.92 -22.07
C ASP A 199 -7.47 16.81 -20.64
N ALA A 200 -7.29 17.91 -19.90
CA ALA A 200 -7.81 18.05 -18.55
C ALA A 200 -9.32 17.76 -18.49
N LYS A 201 -10.09 18.08 -19.54
CA LYS A 201 -11.54 17.82 -19.57
C LYS A 201 -11.84 16.32 -19.62
N ALA A 202 -11.11 15.55 -20.42
CA ALA A 202 -11.23 14.10 -20.44
C ALA A 202 -10.88 13.47 -19.07
N ILE A 203 -9.83 13.98 -18.41
CA ILE A 203 -9.42 13.52 -17.08
C ILE A 203 -10.51 13.82 -16.04
N TYR A 204 -11.01 15.06 -15.99
CA TYR A 204 -12.06 15.44 -15.03
C TYR A 204 -13.38 14.72 -15.31
N LYS A 205 -13.74 14.52 -16.57
CA LYS A 205 -14.92 13.71 -16.94
C LYS A 205 -14.77 12.29 -16.39
N ARG A 206 -13.63 11.64 -16.61
CA ARG A 206 -13.38 10.28 -16.12
C ARG A 206 -13.42 10.21 -14.60
N ALA A 207 -12.76 11.15 -13.91
CA ALA A 207 -12.75 11.22 -12.45
C ALA A 207 -14.15 11.43 -11.86
N PHE A 208 -14.95 12.32 -12.46
CA PHE A 208 -16.33 12.56 -12.06
C PHE A 208 -17.21 11.31 -12.25
N LEU A 209 -17.05 10.60 -13.36
CA LEU A 209 -17.81 9.36 -13.60
C LEU A 209 -17.41 8.26 -12.61
N LYS A 210 -16.12 8.10 -12.31
CA LYS A 210 -15.67 7.18 -11.25
C LYS A 210 -16.28 7.53 -9.90
N LEU A 211 -16.39 8.83 -9.57
CA LEU A 211 -17.08 9.29 -8.37
C LEU A 211 -18.56 8.86 -8.36
N LEU A 212 -19.27 9.06 -9.47
CA LEU A 212 -20.68 8.62 -9.57
C LEU A 212 -20.83 7.10 -9.39
N VAL A 213 -19.91 6.32 -9.96
CA VAL A 213 -19.90 4.86 -9.77
C VAL A 213 -19.72 4.51 -8.29
N ARG A 214 -18.78 5.14 -7.59
CA ARG A 214 -18.60 4.96 -6.14
C ARG A 214 -19.84 5.40 -5.34
N CYS A 215 -20.51 6.46 -5.77
CA CYS A 215 -21.76 6.91 -5.14
C CYS A 215 -22.90 5.91 -5.26
N ARG A 216 -22.93 4.99 -6.24
CA ARG A 216 -23.97 3.95 -6.35
C ARG A 216 -24.09 3.14 -5.08
N ARG A 217 -22.95 2.70 -4.55
CA ARG A 217 -22.87 1.95 -3.29
C ARG A 217 -23.47 2.75 -2.13
N ILE A 218 -23.05 4.00 -1.98
CA ILE A 218 -23.51 4.89 -0.90
C ILE A 218 -25.02 5.11 -1.01
N ILE A 219 -25.53 5.41 -2.21
CA ILE A 219 -26.96 5.62 -2.47
C ILE A 219 -27.77 4.39 -2.06
N LEU A 220 -27.34 3.19 -2.48
CA LEU A 220 -28.04 1.94 -2.17
C LEU A 220 -28.02 1.64 -0.67
N GLN A 221 -26.87 1.77 -0.03
CA GLN A 221 -26.72 1.54 1.41
C GLN A 221 -27.55 2.55 2.22
N ASP A 222 -27.51 3.83 1.87
CA ASP A 222 -28.25 4.88 2.57
C ASP A 222 -29.76 4.75 2.33
N ALA A 223 -30.18 4.36 1.12
CA ALA A 223 -31.58 4.07 0.82
C ALA A 223 -32.14 2.97 1.73
N ALA A 224 -31.38 1.89 1.95
CA ALA A 224 -31.79 0.81 2.84
C ALA A 224 -32.02 1.32 4.28
N VAL A 225 -31.10 2.17 4.76
CA VAL A 225 -31.20 2.78 6.10
C VAL A 225 -32.41 3.74 6.19
N LEU A 226 -32.62 4.58 5.18
CA LEU A 226 -33.75 5.52 5.13
C LEU A 226 -35.10 4.78 5.14
N MET A 227 -35.21 3.69 4.36
CA MET A 227 -36.41 2.85 4.33
C MET A 227 -36.68 2.19 5.68
N HIS A 228 -35.64 1.70 6.36
CA HIS A 228 -35.77 1.10 7.68
C HIS A 228 -36.32 2.08 8.72
N TYR A 229 -35.85 3.33 8.72
CA TYR A 229 -36.36 4.39 9.60
C TYR A 229 -37.70 4.99 9.13
N LYS A 230 -38.29 4.48 8.05
CA LYS A 230 -39.54 4.99 7.45
C LYS A 230 -39.50 6.49 7.17
N LEU A 231 -38.32 6.98 6.79
CA LEU A 231 -38.14 8.38 6.41
C LEU A 231 -38.63 8.53 4.96
N GLY A 232 -39.83 9.08 4.81
CA GLY A 232 -40.44 9.30 3.50
C GLY A 232 -39.53 10.10 2.57
N ASN A 233 -39.25 9.55 1.40
CA ASN A 233 -38.41 10.18 0.38
C ASN A 233 -38.90 9.73 -1.01
N TYR A 234 -39.20 10.70 -1.87
CA TYR A 234 -39.66 10.47 -3.24
C TYR A 234 -38.64 9.68 -4.09
N LEU A 235 -37.35 9.76 -3.75
CA LEU A 235 -36.31 8.99 -4.43
C LEU A 235 -36.45 7.48 -4.22
N LEU A 236 -37.11 7.05 -3.14
CA LEU A 236 -37.33 5.64 -2.80
C LEU A 236 -38.57 5.06 -3.50
N GLU A 237 -39.30 5.88 -4.25
CA GLU A 237 -40.45 5.44 -5.05
C GLU A 237 -40.02 4.82 -6.39
N ASP A 238 -38.75 4.94 -6.78
CA ASP A 238 -38.21 4.34 -8.01
C ASP A 238 -38.25 2.80 -7.97
N GLU A 239 -38.49 2.16 -9.12
CA GLU A 239 -38.62 0.70 -9.27
C GLU A 239 -37.38 -0.06 -8.75
N VAL A 240 -36.19 0.55 -8.84
CA VAL A 240 -34.95 -0.06 -8.34
C VAL A 240 -35.05 -0.38 -6.85
N PHE A 241 -35.64 0.52 -6.06
CA PHE A 241 -35.78 0.37 -4.60
C PHE A 241 -36.99 -0.50 -4.20
N GLN A 242 -37.89 -0.78 -5.13
CA GLN A 242 -39.02 -1.70 -4.93
C GLN A 242 -38.67 -3.15 -5.33
N SER A 243 -37.52 -3.35 -5.96
CA SER A 243 -37.09 -4.66 -6.45
C SER A 243 -36.79 -5.65 -5.31
N GLN A 244 -37.03 -6.95 -5.56
CA GLN A 244 -36.68 -8.01 -4.61
C GLN A 244 -35.17 -8.07 -4.33
N LEU A 245 -34.35 -7.74 -5.33
CA LEU A 245 -32.89 -7.65 -5.19
C LEU A 245 -32.51 -6.59 -4.17
N PHE A 246 -33.11 -5.40 -4.27
CA PHE A 246 -32.89 -4.34 -3.30
C PHE A 246 -33.41 -4.72 -1.92
N GLU A 247 -34.60 -5.31 -1.81
CA GLU A 247 -35.16 -5.71 -0.51
C GLU A 247 -34.25 -6.70 0.23
N ASN A 248 -33.69 -7.69 -0.47
CA ASN A 248 -32.75 -8.66 0.09
C ASN A 248 -31.45 -7.99 0.53
N PHE A 249 -30.91 -7.09 -0.30
CA PHE A 249 -29.73 -6.30 0.04
C PHE A 249 -29.98 -5.40 1.26
N ALA A 250 -31.14 -4.73 1.32
CA ALA A 250 -31.52 -3.85 2.41
C ALA A 250 -31.59 -4.60 3.75
N LYS A 251 -32.15 -5.82 3.77
CA LYS A 251 -32.15 -6.69 4.96
C LYS A 251 -30.74 -6.95 5.48
N GLN A 252 -29.79 -7.26 4.58
CA GLN A 252 -28.39 -7.48 4.96
C GLN A 252 -27.74 -6.21 5.52
N VAL A 253 -28.00 -5.04 4.92
CA VAL A 253 -27.48 -3.75 5.40
C VAL A 253 -27.98 -3.45 6.82
N ILE A 254 -29.27 -3.66 7.08
CA ILE A 254 -29.85 -3.43 8.42
C ILE A 254 -29.28 -4.42 9.43
N GLU A 255 -29.18 -5.70 9.08
CA GLU A 255 -28.55 -6.70 9.95
C GLU A 255 -27.11 -6.34 10.31
N ALA A 256 -26.32 -5.88 9.33
CA ALA A 256 -24.95 -5.42 9.54
C ALA A 256 -24.88 -4.17 10.44
N GLN A 257 -25.89 -3.31 10.38
CA GLN A 257 -25.97 -2.09 11.19
C GLN A 257 -26.39 -2.38 12.65
N GLU A 258 -27.27 -3.35 12.87
CA GLU A 258 -27.71 -3.77 14.21
C GLU A 258 -26.68 -4.65 14.94
N LYS A 259 -25.77 -5.29 14.20
CA LYS A 259 -24.63 -6.06 14.72
C LYS A 259 -23.33 -5.25 14.59
N PRO A 260 -23.09 -4.23 15.45
CA PRO A 260 -21.78 -3.59 15.50
C PRO A 260 -20.75 -4.68 15.83
N GLN A 261 -19.77 -4.86 14.94
CA GLN A 261 -18.66 -5.77 15.21
C GLN A 261 -17.57 -4.98 15.90
N ASP A 262 -16.93 -5.65 16.84
CA ASP A 262 -15.68 -5.29 17.48
C ASP A 262 -14.66 -4.69 16.50
N ASP A 263 -14.05 -3.62 16.96
CA ASP A 263 -13.05 -2.79 16.30
C ASP A 263 -11.97 -3.67 15.63
N ARG A 264 -11.39 -3.24 14.50
CA ARG A 264 -10.21 -3.93 13.94
C ARG A 264 -9.10 -4.04 15.00
N LEU A 265 -9.08 -3.07 15.93
CA LEU A 265 -8.25 -3.12 17.14
C LEU A 265 -8.55 -4.34 18.02
N GLN A 266 -9.82 -4.64 18.29
CA GLN A 266 -10.24 -5.81 19.08
C GLN A 266 -9.97 -7.14 18.34
N GLN A 267 -10.07 -7.17 17.01
CA GLN A 267 -9.65 -8.34 16.22
C GLN A 267 -8.14 -8.57 16.30
N CYS A 268 -7.34 -7.50 16.25
CA CYS A 268 -5.89 -7.57 16.51
C CYS A 268 -5.58 -8.00 17.94
N GLU A 269 -6.29 -7.48 18.95
CA GLU A 269 -6.15 -7.90 20.35
C GLU A 269 -6.52 -9.37 20.55
N ALA A 270 -7.56 -9.87 19.87
CA ALA A 270 -7.95 -11.28 19.91
C ALA A 270 -6.94 -12.20 19.19
N ALA A 271 -6.22 -11.70 18.19
CA ALA A 271 -5.18 -12.44 17.47
C ALA A 271 -3.83 -12.48 18.21
N MET A 272 -3.55 -11.51 19.09
CA MET A 272 -2.28 -11.41 19.84
C MET A 272 -1.95 -12.66 20.68
N PRO A 273 -2.89 -13.29 21.41
CA PRO A 273 -2.63 -14.54 22.13
C PRO A 273 -2.17 -15.68 21.21
N ILE A 274 -2.74 -15.77 20.01
CA ILE A 274 -2.44 -16.81 19.02
C ILE A 274 -1.03 -16.60 18.46
N VAL A 275 -0.70 -15.37 18.08
CA VAL A 275 0.65 -15.00 17.62
C VAL A 275 1.67 -15.23 18.73
N ALA A 276 1.34 -14.89 19.98
CA ALA A 276 2.21 -15.12 21.13
C ALA A 276 2.43 -16.61 21.41
N SER A 277 1.42 -17.48 21.23
CA SER A 277 1.60 -18.94 21.34
C SER A 277 2.46 -19.51 20.21
N GLU A 278 2.30 -19.05 18.97
CA GLU A 278 3.11 -19.48 17.84
C GLU A 278 4.58 -19.08 18.00
N ILE A 279 4.85 -17.87 18.48
CA ILE A 279 6.21 -17.40 18.79
C ILE A 279 6.84 -18.25 19.91
N ARG A 280 6.06 -18.62 20.94
CA ARG A 280 6.54 -19.49 22.03
C ARG A 280 6.86 -20.90 21.51
N SER A 281 5.94 -21.51 20.77
CA SER A 281 6.13 -22.83 20.15
C SER A 281 7.36 -22.85 19.23
N SER A 282 7.51 -21.82 18.39
CA SER A 282 8.68 -21.67 17.52
C SER A 282 9.99 -21.55 18.31
N ARG A 283 9.98 -20.81 19.42
CA ARG A 283 11.15 -20.68 20.31
C ARG A 283 11.51 -22.00 20.98
N GLU A 284 10.53 -22.76 21.43
CA GLU A 284 10.73 -24.08 22.03
C GLU A 284 11.32 -25.06 21.01
N SER A 285 10.77 -25.11 19.79
CA SER A 285 11.30 -25.94 18.71
C SER A 285 12.75 -25.59 18.34
N VAL A 286 13.09 -24.31 18.28
CA VAL A 286 14.48 -23.87 18.03
C VAL A 286 15.39 -24.24 19.21
N ALA A 287 14.93 -24.09 20.45
CA ALA A 287 15.71 -24.47 21.63
C ALA A 287 16.01 -25.98 21.65
N ASP A 288 15.03 -26.81 21.32
CA ASP A 288 15.19 -28.26 21.23
C ASP A 288 16.15 -28.68 20.12
N ALA A 289 16.07 -28.01 18.96
CA ALA A 289 17.00 -28.23 17.85
C ALA A 289 18.43 -27.85 18.24
N LEU A 290 18.63 -26.73 18.93
CA LEU A 290 19.94 -26.30 19.44
C LEU A 290 20.48 -27.27 20.50
N CYS A 291 19.62 -27.77 21.39
CA CYS A 291 20.00 -28.76 22.40
C CYS A 291 20.45 -30.07 21.74
N SER A 292 19.68 -30.56 20.77
CA SER A 292 20.00 -31.76 19.98
C SER A 292 21.29 -31.60 19.17
N MET A 293 21.54 -30.42 18.61
CA MET A 293 22.78 -30.14 17.91
C MET A 293 23.98 -30.11 18.86
N ARG A 294 23.81 -29.56 20.07
CA ARG A 294 24.86 -29.55 21.09
C ARG A 294 25.25 -30.96 21.52
N THR A 295 24.29 -31.84 21.78
CA THR A 295 24.58 -33.23 22.17
C THR A 295 25.31 -33.97 21.05
N LEU A 296 24.89 -33.80 19.79
CA LEU A 296 25.58 -34.38 18.64
C LEU A 296 27.02 -33.87 18.50
N LEU A 297 27.26 -32.57 18.71
CA LEU A 297 28.61 -32.00 18.68
C LEU A 297 29.49 -32.60 19.78
N GLU A 298 28.98 -32.71 21.00
CA GLU A 298 29.70 -33.32 22.14
C GLU A 298 30.03 -34.80 21.88
N GLU A 299 29.10 -35.56 21.29
CA GLU A 299 29.36 -36.95 20.87
C GLU A 299 30.41 -37.04 19.75
N SER A 300 30.35 -36.14 18.76
CA SER A 300 31.31 -36.11 17.66
C SER A 300 32.73 -35.80 18.15
N ALA A 301 32.86 -34.88 19.12
CA ALA A 301 34.12 -34.52 19.73
C ALA A 301 34.73 -35.70 20.50
N LYS A 302 33.92 -36.43 21.28
CA LYS A 302 34.37 -37.65 21.96
C LYS A 302 34.87 -38.71 20.98
N ARG A 303 34.13 -38.95 19.89
CA ARG A 303 34.55 -39.92 18.85
C ARG A 303 35.86 -39.52 18.18
N GLN A 304 36.07 -38.22 17.94
CA GLN A 304 37.34 -37.72 17.41
C GLN A 304 38.50 -37.94 18.39
N GLU A 305 38.29 -37.65 19.68
CA GLU A 305 39.31 -37.87 20.71
C GLU A 305 39.71 -39.35 20.81
N GLU A 306 38.72 -40.26 20.83
CA GLU A 306 38.97 -41.70 20.83
C GLU A 306 39.70 -42.16 19.56
N SER A 307 39.34 -41.61 18.40
CA SER A 307 40.04 -41.90 17.14
C SER A 307 41.50 -41.44 17.17
N MET A 308 41.78 -40.26 17.73
CA MET A 308 43.15 -39.76 17.88
C MET A 308 43.98 -40.64 18.81
N LYS A 309 43.42 -41.05 19.96
CA LYS A 309 44.11 -41.98 20.89
C LYS A 309 44.45 -43.31 20.21
N ARG A 310 43.53 -43.86 19.41
CA ARG A 310 43.80 -45.08 18.63
C ARG A 310 44.92 -44.89 17.60
N GLN A 311 44.96 -43.75 16.91
CA GLN A 311 46.04 -43.44 15.97
C GLN A 311 47.40 -43.34 16.68
N GLU A 312 47.44 -42.70 17.85
CA GLU A 312 48.65 -42.58 18.66
C GLU A 312 49.17 -43.95 19.12
N GLU A 313 48.29 -44.84 19.59
CA GLU A 313 48.67 -46.21 19.94
C GLU A 313 49.21 -47.01 18.74
N ILE A 314 48.63 -46.84 17.56
CA ILE A 314 49.11 -47.48 16.33
C ILE A 314 50.51 -46.97 15.98
N LEU A 315 50.72 -45.65 16.01
CA LEU A 315 52.03 -45.05 15.75
C LEU A 315 53.08 -45.53 16.74
N LYS A 316 52.74 -45.64 18.03
CA LYS A 316 53.63 -46.16 19.06
C LYS A 316 54.03 -47.61 18.78
N LYS A 317 53.06 -48.48 18.44
CA LYS A 317 53.34 -49.88 18.07
C LYS A 317 54.22 -49.98 16.82
N GLN A 318 54.01 -49.12 15.82
CA GLN A 318 54.87 -49.05 14.63
C GLN A 318 56.30 -48.60 14.98
N GLY A 319 56.45 -47.64 15.90
CA GLY A 319 57.74 -47.21 16.43
C GLY A 319 58.49 -48.37 17.10
N GLU A 320 57.84 -49.07 18.03
CA GLU A 320 58.43 -50.22 18.73
C GLU A 320 58.80 -51.37 17.76
N GLN A 321 57.96 -51.62 16.75
CA GLN A 321 58.24 -52.63 15.72
C GLN A 321 59.43 -52.24 14.84
N SER A 322 59.54 -50.97 14.44
CA SER A 322 60.66 -50.51 13.63
C SER A 322 61.99 -50.55 14.40
N GLU A 323 61.98 -50.24 15.70
CA GLU A 323 63.15 -50.39 16.57
C GLU A 323 63.59 -51.86 16.71
N LYS A 324 62.64 -52.80 16.86
CA LYS A 324 62.95 -54.24 16.86
C LYS A 324 63.57 -54.67 15.53
N ASN A 325 62.95 -54.28 14.41
CA ASN A 325 63.47 -54.60 13.08
C ASN A 325 64.89 -54.06 12.86
N LEU A 326 65.22 -52.87 13.38
CA LEU A 326 66.57 -52.29 13.33
C LEU A 326 67.58 -53.08 14.17
N LYS A 327 67.19 -53.53 15.38
CA LYS A 327 68.04 -54.38 16.23
C LYS A 327 68.31 -55.73 15.57
N ASP A 328 67.28 -56.36 14.99
CA ASP A 328 67.42 -57.63 14.29
C ASP A 328 68.30 -57.50 13.05
N LEU A 329 68.13 -56.43 12.26
CA LEU A 329 68.99 -56.14 11.11
C LEU A 329 70.44 -55.90 11.54
N GLY A 330 70.66 -55.16 12.63
CA GLY A 330 71.98 -54.94 13.22
C GLY A 330 72.65 -56.23 13.67
N ASN A 331 71.90 -57.13 14.32
CA ASN A 331 72.39 -58.45 14.73
C ASN A 331 72.75 -59.34 13.53
N VAL A 332 71.94 -59.33 12.47
CA VAL A 332 72.23 -60.06 11.22
C VAL A 332 73.48 -59.51 10.53
N LEU A 333 73.65 -58.18 10.50
CA LEU A 333 74.84 -57.54 9.93
C LEU A 333 76.10 -57.89 10.74
N LEU A 334 76.02 -57.85 12.08
CA LEU A 334 77.09 -58.27 12.99
C LEU A 334 77.46 -59.74 12.80
N GLN A 335 76.47 -60.64 12.72
CA GLN A 335 76.71 -62.05 12.43
C GLN A 335 77.36 -62.27 11.06
N GLY A 336 76.93 -61.53 10.03
CA GLY A 336 77.54 -61.56 8.70
C GLY A 336 78.99 -61.09 8.70
N ILE A 337 79.30 -60.01 9.43
CA ILE A 337 80.67 -59.49 9.59
C ILE A 337 81.54 -60.48 10.39
N CYS A 338 81.05 -61.06 11.48
CA CYS A 338 81.77 -62.07 12.26
C CYS A 338 82.06 -63.34 11.43
N ALA A 339 81.11 -63.77 10.60
CA ALA A 339 81.30 -64.90 9.68
C ALA A 339 82.35 -64.59 8.59
N ALA A 340 82.41 -63.36 8.09
CA ALA A 340 83.39 -62.93 7.09
C ALA A 340 84.81 -62.74 7.66
N LEU A 341 84.95 -62.43 8.96
CA LEU A 341 86.24 -62.20 9.64
C LEU A 341 86.82 -63.43 10.36
N GLY A 342 86.10 -64.56 10.40
CA GLY A 342 86.62 -65.84 10.91
C GLY A 342 86.84 -65.91 12.43
N THR A 343 86.19 -65.06 13.22
CA THR A 343 86.29 -65.05 14.69
C THR A 343 85.04 -65.67 15.32
N GLN A 344 85.19 -66.79 16.05
CA GLN A 344 84.10 -67.37 16.83
C GLN A 344 83.81 -66.51 18.08
N PRO A 345 82.54 -66.21 18.39
CA PRO A 345 82.20 -65.46 19.60
C PRO A 345 82.40 -66.34 20.84
N ALA A 346 83.11 -65.79 21.83
CA ALA A 346 83.33 -66.40 23.13
C ALA A 346 82.00 -66.52 23.89
N SER A 347 81.70 -67.74 24.33
CA SER A 347 80.55 -68.08 25.17
C SER A 347 80.69 -67.48 26.58
N GLN A 348 79.74 -66.63 26.97
CA GLN A 348 79.28 -66.48 28.36
C GLN A 348 77.77 -66.28 28.41
#